data_AF-A0A9N8Q572-F1
#
_entry.id   AF-A0A9N8Q572-F1
#
_cell.length_a   1.000
_cell.length_b   1.000
_cell.length_c   1.000
_cell.angle_alpha   90.00
_cell.angle_beta   90.00
_cell.angle_gamma   90.00
#
_symmetry.space_group_name_H-M   'P 1'
#
loop_
_entity.id
_entity.type
_entity.pdbx_description
1 polymer ?
#
loop_
_entity_poly.entity_id
_entity_poly.type
_entity_poly.pdbx_seq_one_letter_code
_entity_poly.pdbx_strand_id
1 'polypeptide(L)'
;MLVLHLLPLAILFFGEVSADLHAGPFRIQFKRQSTKEYPPPNGKPLSAKQLKPEWKAALDGAVKAGTIPDIPPSSLPAGGTPSYPAGTDMSTVCSWSTDGCQGPNDIFRAPDNYVGISFDDGPTACSPRLNQFLLRNNISATRFLVGGQVASMIEGFRDIMKDPNQQLAVHTYTHQRMTTLTNEQAVAELGWTMQVILDESGHLPSMWRGPYGDIDNRIRAIAEELLGLRHVSWNYDGKDWCFGHSAKHTACPGMNPGRTKQSVRSYMDKALSGPKSPGPLMLEHELSDTTVGFFERHTWRGIRKNGWKHANIAEMLGVPWYANVTANATPAANATATANGTVSHKNKGRKKKKHSGGSKGGDDAASKTGRRILPEPLGPLPTQPV
;
A
#
# COMPACT_ATOMS: atom_id res chain seq x y z
N MET A 1 41.65 -32.14 -40.77
CA MET A 1 41.23 -30.77 -40.39
C MET A 1 39.96 -30.88 -39.57
N LEU A 2 40.10 -30.80 -38.24
CA LEU A 2 39.00 -30.87 -37.28
C LEU A 2 38.56 -29.42 -37.01
N VAL A 3 37.38 -29.01 -37.48
CA VAL A 3 36.86 -27.66 -37.24
C VAL A 3 36.02 -27.70 -35.98
N LEU A 4 36.59 -27.25 -34.86
CA LEU A 4 35.92 -27.10 -33.58
C LEU A 4 35.10 -25.79 -33.62
N HIS A 5 33.77 -25.90 -33.56
CA HIS A 5 32.88 -24.75 -33.39
C HIS A 5 33.00 -24.17 -31.97
N LEU A 6 33.44 -22.92 -31.86
CA LEU A 6 33.37 -22.13 -30.63
C LEU A 6 32.02 -21.42 -30.58
N LEU A 7 31.14 -21.90 -29.70
CA LEU A 7 29.96 -21.14 -29.23
C LEU A 7 30.42 -20.15 -28.15
N PRO A 8 29.94 -18.89 -28.14
CA PRO A 8 30.25 -17.97 -27.07
C PRO A 8 29.46 -18.37 -25.82
N LEU A 9 30.20 -18.62 -24.74
CA LEU A 9 29.67 -18.86 -23.41
C LEU A 9 29.04 -17.56 -22.90
N ALA A 10 27.71 -17.43 -23.03
CA ALA A 10 26.96 -16.37 -22.38
C ALA A 10 26.96 -16.64 -20.88
N ILE A 11 27.85 -15.96 -20.15
CA ILE A 11 27.87 -15.93 -18.69
C ILE A 11 26.64 -15.13 -18.26
N LEU A 12 25.53 -15.83 -18.03
CA LEU A 12 24.38 -15.31 -17.31
C LEU A 12 24.79 -15.15 -15.85
N PHE A 13 25.22 -13.94 -15.48
CA PHE A 13 25.23 -13.51 -14.09
C PHE A 13 23.77 -13.41 -13.61
N PHE A 14 23.20 -14.53 -13.18
CA PHE A 14 22.16 -14.48 -12.16
C PHE A 14 22.89 -14.10 -10.86
N GLY A 15 22.98 -12.80 -10.59
CA GLY A 15 23.32 -12.33 -9.26
C GLY A 15 22.29 -12.91 -8.31
N GLU A 16 22.73 -13.84 -7.46
CA GLU A 16 21.99 -14.20 -6.26
C GLU A 16 21.76 -12.90 -5.48
N VAL A 17 20.53 -12.38 -5.54
CA VAL A 17 20.07 -11.39 -4.58
C VAL A 17 19.91 -12.16 -3.27
N SER A 18 21.03 -12.38 -2.59
CA SER A 18 21.04 -12.91 -1.23
C SER A 18 20.17 -12.00 -0.37
N ALA A 19 19.35 -12.60 0.46
CA ALA A 19 18.35 -11.99 1.32
C ALA A 19 18.97 -11.24 2.52
N ASP A 20 19.94 -10.37 2.23
CA ASP A 20 20.50 -9.36 3.13
C ASP A 20 20.40 -7.99 2.44
N LEU A 21 19.17 -7.50 2.28
CA LEU A 21 18.92 -6.07 2.23
C LEU A 21 19.32 -5.50 3.59
N HIS A 22 20.62 -5.24 3.69
CA HIS A 22 21.41 -4.71 4.78
C HIS A 22 20.56 -4.16 5.93
N ALA A 23 20.63 -4.82 7.09
CA ALA A 23 20.34 -4.15 8.35
C ALA A 23 21.44 -3.10 8.56
N GLY A 24 21.32 -1.96 7.86
CA GLY A 24 22.21 -0.83 8.04
C GLY A 24 22.29 -0.45 9.51
N PRO A 25 23.39 0.19 9.96
CA PRO A 25 23.63 0.46 11.39
C PRO A 25 22.54 1.30 12.06
N PHE A 26 21.69 1.96 11.25
CA PHE A 26 20.58 2.82 11.70
C PHE A 26 19.19 2.21 11.45
N ARG A 27 19.11 0.91 11.12
CA ARG A 27 17.83 0.21 10.92
C ARG A 27 16.98 0.29 12.20
N ILE A 28 15.82 0.92 12.09
CA ILE A 28 14.84 0.99 13.18
C ILE A 28 14.32 -0.41 13.50
N GLN A 29 14.39 -0.76 14.78
CA GLN A 29 13.91 -2.03 15.29
C GLN A 29 12.46 -1.89 15.75
N PHE A 30 11.53 -2.54 15.04
CA PHE A 30 10.12 -2.55 15.41
C PHE A 30 9.82 -3.68 16.39
N LYS A 31 8.96 -3.38 17.37
CA LYS A 31 8.41 -4.35 18.32
C LYS A 31 6.91 -4.13 18.42
N ARG A 32 6.17 -5.21 18.66
CA ARG A 32 4.74 -5.09 18.93
C ARG A 32 4.50 -4.31 20.21
N GLN A 33 3.57 -3.37 20.16
CA GLN A 33 3.16 -2.56 21.30
C GLN A 33 2.02 -3.24 22.04
N SER A 34 2.09 -3.23 23.38
CA SER A 34 0.97 -3.67 24.24
C SER A 34 -0.14 -2.62 24.28
N THR A 35 0.23 -1.34 24.27
CA THR A 35 -0.68 -0.18 24.20
C THR A 35 -0.76 0.31 22.76
N LYS A 36 -1.94 0.14 22.13
CA LYS A 36 -2.21 0.55 20.75
C LYS A 36 -2.57 2.03 20.67
N GLU A 37 -1.62 2.88 21.04
CA GLU A 37 -1.75 4.33 20.94
C GLU A 37 -1.03 4.81 19.68
N TYR A 38 -1.82 5.32 18.73
CA TYR A 38 -1.33 5.85 17.47
C TYR A 38 -1.65 7.34 17.34
N PRO A 39 -0.86 8.10 16.57
CA PRO A 39 -1.20 9.49 16.24
C PRO A 39 -2.62 9.62 15.66
N PRO A 40 -3.37 10.69 15.97
CA PRO A 40 -4.69 10.89 15.40
C PRO A 40 -4.58 11.12 13.87
N PRO A 41 -5.37 10.42 13.04
CA PRO A 41 -5.35 10.60 11.59
C PRO A 41 -6.20 11.80 11.19
N ASN A 42 -5.64 13.00 11.36
CA ASN A 42 -6.33 14.27 11.15
C ASN A 42 -6.07 14.88 9.75
N GLY A 43 -5.51 14.09 8.82
CA GLY A 43 -5.19 14.51 7.45
C GLY A 43 -4.04 15.52 7.34
N LYS A 44 -3.29 15.76 8.42
CA LYS A 44 -2.09 16.61 8.41
C LYS A 44 -0.84 15.73 8.58
N PRO A 45 0.31 16.13 8.01
CA PRO A 45 1.56 15.42 8.25
C PRO A 45 1.83 15.25 9.74
N LEU A 46 2.32 14.07 10.12
CA LEU A 46 2.82 13.85 11.46
C LEU A 46 3.94 14.85 11.78
N SER A 47 3.92 15.39 12.99
CA SER A 47 4.92 16.35 13.47
C SER A 47 6.12 15.64 14.09
N ALA A 48 7.25 16.34 14.23
CA ALA A 48 8.43 15.81 14.92
C ALA A 48 8.14 15.38 16.38
N LYS A 49 7.11 15.96 17.03
CA LYS A 49 6.68 15.54 18.38
C LYS A 49 6.04 14.16 18.42
N GLN A 50 5.53 13.70 17.28
CA GLN A 50 4.92 12.38 17.11
C GLN A 50 5.96 11.34 16.66
N LEU A 51 7.21 11.75 16.37
CA LEU A 51 8.29 10.82 16.08
C LEU A 51 8.79 10.19 17.39
N LYS A 52 8.92 8.85 17.42
CA LYS A 52 9.44 8.17 18.61
C LYS A 52 10.92 8.52 18.84
N PRO A 53 11.38 8.65 20.10
CA PRO A 53 12.76 9.00 20.42
C PRO A 53 13.79 8.07 19.77
N GLU A 54 13.54 6.76 19.77
CA GLU A 54 14.42 5.77 19.16
C GLU A 54 14.48 5.88 17.62
N TRP A 55 13.39 6.29 16.98
CA TRP A 55 13.37 6.54 15.53
C TRP A 55 14.11 7.83 15.18
N LYS A 56 13.96 8.86 16.03
CA LYS A 56 14.75 10.09 15.91
C LYS A 56 16.25 9.81 16.07
N ALA A 57 16.64 9.02 17.05
CA ALA A 57 18.05 8.69 17.27
C ALA A 57 18.66 7.95 16.07
N ALA A 58 17.91 7.02 15.46
CA ALA A 58 18.32 6.34 14.24
C ALA A 58 18.49 7.32 13.06
N LEU A 59 17.52 8.22 12.86
CA LEU A 59 17.59 9.27 11.83
C LEU A 59 18.79 10.20 12.03
N ASP A 60 18.98 10.71 13.25
CA ASP A 60 20.09 11.62 13.58
C ASP A 60 21.45 10.94 13.33
N GLY A 61 21.55 9.64 13.64
CA GLY A 61 22.72 8.82 13.33
C GLY A 61 22.99 8.69 11.83
N ALA A 62 21.96 8.38 11.04
CA ALA A 62 22.05 8.24 9.58
C ALA A 62 22.42 9.56 8.88
N VAL A 63 21.81 10.67 9.30
CA VAL A 63 22.16 12.02 8.81
C VAL A 63 23.61 12.35 9.14
N LYS A 64 24.05 12.12 10.38
CA LYS A 64 25.44 12.36 10.80
C LYS A 64 26.44 11.48 10.03
N ALA A 65 26.04 10.26 9.65
CA ALA A 65 26.86 9.36 8.85
C ALA A 65 26.86 9.70 7.34
N GLY A 66 26.04 10.65 6.91
CA GLY A 66 25.93 11.04 5.50
C GLY A 66 25.20 10.02 4.63
N THR A 67 24.46 9.07 5.21
CA THR A 67 23.69 8.06 4.44
C THR A 67 22.35 8.60 3.96
N ILE A 68 21.87 9.70 4.54
CA ILE A 68 20.70 10.45 4.07
C ILE A 68 21.19 11.66 3.27
N PRO A 69 20.94 11.74 1.95
CA PRO A 69 21.30 12.89 1.13
C PRO A 69 20.71 14.21 1.67
N ASP A 70 21.51 15.27 1.65
CA ASP A 70 21.09 16.62 2.05
C ASP A 70 20.32 17.32 0.93
N ILE A 71 19.11 16.81 0.67
CA ILE A 71 18.15 17.42 -0.27
C ILE A 71 17.10 18.17 0.56
N PRO A 72 16.91 19.48 0.35
CA PRO A 72 15.90 20.22 1.10
C PRO A 72 14.48 19.74 0.74
N PRO A 73 13.52 19.79 1.68
CA PRO A 73 12.12 19.53 1.36
C PRO A 73 11.62 20.44 0.22
N SER A 74 10.85 19.86 -0.69
CA SER A 74 10.20 20.60 -1.76
C SER A 74 9.01 21.40 -1.23
N SER A 75 8.55 22.37 -2.04
CA SER A 75 7.30 23.08 -1.83
C SER A 75 6.26 22.62 -2.85
N LEU A 76 4.98 22.80 -2.54
CA LEU A 76 3.88 22.47 -3.45
C LEU A 76 3.23 23.76 -4.00
N PRO A 77 3.74 24.33 -5.10
CA PRO A 77 3.17 25.52 -5.73
C PRO A 77 1.78 25.24 -6.34
N ALA A 78 1.09 26.32 -6.71
CA ALA A 78 -0.14 26.27 -7.49
C ALA A 78 0.13 25.55 -8.82
N GLY A 79 -0.39 24.33 -8.96
CA GLY A 79 -0.08 23.42 -10.07
C GLY A 79 0.14 21.98 -9.61
N GLY A 80 0.51 21.77 -8.34
CA GLY A 80 0.55 20.44 -7.73
C GLY A 80 1.79 19.59 -8.05
N THR A 81 2.73 20.12 -8.85
CA THR A 81 4.07 19.53 -9.03
C THR A 81 5.02 20.09 -7.97
N PRO A 82 5.73 19.24 -7.19
CA PRO A 82 6.75 19.68 -6.25
C PRO A 82 7.81 20.57 -6.89
N SER A 83 8.25 21.60 -6.17
CA SER A 83 9.32 22.52 -6.58
C SER A 83 10.34 22.66 -5.47
N TYR A 84 11.61 22.41 -5.79
CA TYR A 84 12.72 22.54 -4.84
C TYR A 84 13.18 23.99 -4.69
N PRO A 85 13.75 24.37 -3.53
CA PRO A 85 14.34 25.69 -3.33
C PRO A 85 15.40 26.04 -4.39
N ALA A 86 15.49 27.33 -4.72
CA ALA A 86 16.52 27.83 -5.63
C ALA A 86 17.92 27.49 -5.11
N GLY A 87 18.79 27.02 -6.01
CA GLY A 87 20.15 26.59 -5.67
C GLY A 87 20.29 25.13 -5.28
N THR A 88 19.18 24.36 -5.21
CA THR A 88 19.26 22.90 -5.06
C THR A 88 19.96 22.27 -6.26
N ASP A 89 20.94 21.39 -6.01
CA ASP A 89 21.58 20.60 -7.07
C ASP A 89 20.64 19.49 -7.55
N MET A 90 19.87 19.81 -8.59
CA MET A 90 18.88 18.91 -9.18
C MET A 90 19.49 17.62 -9.73
N SER A 91 20.80 17.55 -9.99
CA SER A 91 21.45 16.31 -10.45
C SER A 91 21.47 15.21 -9.38
N THR A 92 21.35 15.59 -8.10
CA THR A 92 21.34 14.67 -6.96
C THR A 92 19.93 14.29 -6.50
N VAL A 93 18.92 15.05 -6.92
CA VAL A 93 17.54 14.95 -6.41
C VAL A 93 16.85 13.66 -6.86
N CYS A 94 16.89 13.35 -8.16
CA CYS A 94 16.16 12.24 -8.79
C CYS A 94 14.72 12.12 -8.28
N SER A 95 13.84 13.04 -8.68
CA SER A 95 12.48 13.09 -8.15
C SER A 95 11.44 12.69 -9.18
N TRP A 96 10.72 11.61 -8.89
CA TRP A 96 9.71 11.07 -9.80
C TRP A 96 8.65 12.12 -10.18
N SER A 97 8.24 12.96 -9.22
CA SER A 97 7.25 14.00 -9.46
C SER A 97 7.73 15.14 -10.37
N THR A 98 9.03 15.39 -10.48
CA THR A 98 9.58 16.50 -11.29
C THR A 98 10.09 16.05 -12.65
N ASP A 99 10.72 14.87 -12.73
CA ASP A 99 11.40 14.42 -13.95
C ASP A 99 11.16 12.92 -14.25
N GLY A 100 10.31 12.24 -13.48
CA GLY A 100 10.04 10.81 -13.65
C GLY A 100 11.20 9.90 -13.20
N CYS A 101 12.21 10.43 -12.50
CA CYS A 101 13.38 9.65 -12.12
C CYS A 101 13.05 8.49 -11.18
N GLN A 102 13.55 7.32 -11.54
CA GLN A 102 13.43 6.07 -10.78
C GLN A 102 14.79 5.75 -10.15
N GLY A 103 14.77 5.44 -8.86
CA GLY A 103 15.95 4.98 -8.14
C GLY A 103 16.36 3.56 -8.55
N PRO A 104 17.60 3.15 -8.28
CA PRO A 104 18.12 1.84 -8.68
C PRO A 104 17.35 0.65 -8.06
N ASN A 105 16.77 0.86 -6.88
CA ASN A 105 16.03 -0.17 -6.13
C ASN A 105 14.51 -0.10 -6.33
N ASP A 106 14.01 0.92 -7.04
CA ASP A 106 12.58 1.14 -7.27
C ASP A 106 11.98 -0.01 -8.08
N ILE A 107 10.80 -0.46 -7.68
CA ILE A 107 10.00 -1.44 -8.42
C ILE A 107 8.94 -0.67 -9.21
N PHE A 108 9.05 -0.64 -10.54
CA PHE A 108 8.14 0.14 -11.38
C PHE A 108 7.49 -0.65 -12.52
N ARG A 109 7.82 -1.93 -12.65
CA ARG A 109 7.27 -2.83 -13.66
C ARG A 109 7.22 -4.26 -13.13
N ALA A 110 6.28 -5.05 -13.64
CA ALA A 110 6.24 -6.47 -13.35
C ALA A 110 7.19 -7.24 -14.28
N PRO A 111 7.65 -8.45 -13.90
CA PRO A 111 8.36 -9.35 -14.80
C PRO A 111 7.55 -9.69 -16.04
N ASP A 112 8.22 -10.21 -17.07
CA ASP A 112 7.56 -10.64 -18.29
C ASP A 112 6.44 -11.64 -18.01
N ASN A 113 5.32 -11.46 -18.72
CA ASN A 113 4.09 -12.26 -18.59
C ASN A 113 3.37 -12.16 -17.25
N TYR A 114 3.82 -11.33 -16.30
CA TYR A 114 3.11 -11.04 -15.05
C TYR A 114 2.36 -9.71 -15.11
N VAL A 115 1.24 -9.66 -14.39
CA VAL A 115 0.59 -8.43 -13.95
C VAL A 115 0.69 -8.35 -12.43
N GLY A 116 1.33 -7.29 -11.93
CA GLY A 116 1.34 -6.96 -10.50
C GLY A 116 0.04 -6.27 -10.12
N ILE A 117 -0.79 -6.95 -9.32
CA ILE A 117 -2.07 -6.40 -8.83
C ILE A 117 -1.82 -5.69 -7.50
N SER A 118 -2.18 -4.41 -7.43
CA SER A 118 -2.09 -3.66 -6.18
C SER A 118 -3.21 -2.64 -6.02
N PHE A 119 -3.58 -2.36 -4.78
CA PHE A 119 -4.54 -1.31 -4.45
C PHE A 119 -4.04 -0.42 -3.31
N ASP A 120 -4.22 0.89 -3.50
CA ASP A 120 -3.82 1.94 -2.56
C ASP A 120 -5.02 2.41 -1.71
N ASP A 121 -4.71 3.22 -0.69
CA ASP A 121 -5.62 3.99 0.18
C ASP A 121 -6.45 3.20 1.19
N GLY A 122 -6.18 1.90 1.29
CA GLY A 122 -6.87 0.99 2.19
C GLY A 122 -6.54 1.13 3.68
N PRO A 123 -7.38 0.57 4.56
CA PRO A 123 -8.75 0.11 4.29
C PRO A 123 -9.73 1.30 4.12
N THR A 124 -10.83 1.05 3.41
CA THR A 124 -11.94 2.00 3.19
C THR A 124 -13.28 1.33 3.49
N ALA A 125 -14.39 2.08 3.38
CA ALA A 125 -15.73 1.51 3.49
C ALA A 125 -16.03 0.47 2.40
N CYS A 126 -15.30 0.49 1.29
CA CYS A 126 -15.47 -0.44 0.17
C CYS A 126 -14.56 -1.67 0.24
N SER A 127 -13.60 -1.71 1.15
CA SER A 127 -12.70 -2.87 1.35
C SER A 127 -13.44 -4.20 1.47
N PRO A 128 -14.56 -4.33 2.21
CA PRO A 128 -15.24 -5.63 2.33
C PRO A 128 -15.69 -6.22 1.00
N ARG A 129 -16.14 -5.37 0.05
CA ARG A 129 -16.51 -5.82 -1.30
C ARG A 129 -15.28 -6.34 -2.06
N LEU A 130 -14.20 -5.56 -2.06
CA LEU A 130 -12.96 -5.92 -2.73
C LEU A 130 -12.41 -7.23 -2.16
N ASN A 131 -12.28 -7.32 -0.83
CA ASN A 131 -11.80 -8.51 -0.13
C ASN A 131 -12.62 -9.75 -0.50
N GLN A 132 -13.95 -9.64 -0.51
CA GLN A 132 -14.83 -10.75 -0.91
C GLN A 132 -14.61 -11.17 -2.37
N PHE A 133 -14.31 -10.23 -3.27
CA PHE A 133 -14.01 -10.54 -4.66
C PHE A 133 -12.65 -11.21 -4.82
N LEU A 134 -11.60 -10.67 -4.20
CA LEU A 134 -10.23 -11.20 -4.27
C LEU A 134 -10.17 -12.63 -3.71
N LEU A 135 -10.75 -12.85 -2.52
CA LEU A 135 -10.80 -14.16 -1.87
C LEU A 135 -11.54 -15.20 -2.74
N ARG A 136 -12.73 -14.86 -3.25
CA ARG A 136 -13.54 -15.78 -4.09
C ARG A 136 -12.87 -16.15 -5.41
N ASN A 137 -11.99 -15.30 -5.92
CA ASN A 137 -11.29 -15.53 -7.18
C ASN A 137 -9.84 -15.99 -6.97
N ASN A 138 -9.40 -16.21 -5.72
CA ASN A 138 -8.03 -16.57 -5.36
C ASN A 138 -6.99 -15.61 -5.98
N ILE A 139 -7.24 -14.30 -5.85
CA ILE A 139 -6.40 -13.25 -6.44
C ILE A 139 -5.37 -12.81 -5.41
N SER A 140 -4.11 -13.09 -5.71
CA SER A 140 -2.96 -12.54 -4.99
C SER A 140 -2.73 -11.08 -5.37
N ALA A 141 -2.69 -10.18 -4.39
CA ALA A 141 -2.58 -8.73 -4.58
C ALA A 141 -1.83 -8.03 -3.44
N THR A 142 -1.21 -6.89 -3.75
CA THR A 142 -0.56 -6.03 -2.75
C THR A 142 -1.50 -4.92 -2.28
N ARG A 143 -1.54 -4.67 -0.97
CA ARG A 143 -2.38 -3.67 -0.32
C ARG A 143 -1.48 -2.59 0.25
N PHE A 144 -1.42 -1.43 -0.39
CA PHE A 144 -0.68 -0.27 0.12
C PHE A 144 -1.62 0.50 1.05
N LEU A 145 -1.37 0.35 2.36
CA LEU A 145 -2.30 0.77 3.40
C LEU A 145 -1.89 2.10 4.02
N VAL A 146 -2.86 2.98 4.19
CA VAL A 146 -2.69 4.24 4.92
C VAL A 146 -2.79 3.94 6.42
N GLY A 147 -1.73 4.19 7.17
CA GLY A 147 -1.63 3.81 8.58
C GLY A 147 -2.75 4.39 9.44
N GLY A 148 -3.15 5.63 9.18
CA GLY A 148 -4.28 6.27 9.84
C GLY A 148 -5.62 5.57 9.61
N GLN A 149 -5.81 4.99 8.43
CA GLN A 149 -6.99 4.19 8.12
C GLN A 149 -6.96 2.84 8.84
N VAL A 150 -5.79 2.18 8.88
CA VAL A 150 -5.62 0.95 9.65
C VAL A 150 -5.95 1.18 11.13
N ALA A 151 -5.43 2.26 11.72
CA ALA A 151 -5.68 2.63 13.11
C ALA A 151 -7.17 2.95 13.39
N SER A 152 -7.87 3.56 12.44
CA SER A 152 -9.28 3.98 12.60
C SER A 152 -10.29 2.90 12.22
N MET A 153 -9.92 1.99 11.33
CA MET A 153 -10.79 0.98 10.72
C MET A 153 -10.22 -0.43 10.91
N ILE A 154 -9.86 -0.75 12.16
CA ILE A 154 -9.19 -2.01 12.54
C ILE A 154 -9.95 -3.25 12.02
N GLU A 155 -11.28 -3.25 12.10
CA GLU A 155 -12.08 -4.38 11.58
C GLU A 155 -12.00 -4.53 10.05
N GLY A 156 -11.89 -3.41 9.33
CA GLY A 156 -11.65 -3.42 7.88
C GLY A 156 -10.27 -3.98 7.54
N PHE A 157 -9.24 -3.61 8.31
CA PHE A 157 -7.90 -4.21 8.16
C PHE A 157 -7.88 -5.71 8.50
N ARG A 158 -8.55 -6.12 9.58
CA ARG A 158 -8.69 -7.54 9.95
C ARG A 158 -9.42 -8.35 8.89
N ASP A 159 -10.36 -7.74 8.17
CA ASP A 159 -11.03 -8.38 7.05
C ASP A 159 -10.08 -8.67 5.88
N ILE A 160 -9.14 -7.76 5.58
CA ILE A 160 -8.07 -8.00 4.59
C ILE A 160 -7.24 -9.23 4.98
N MET A 161 -6.87 -9.34 6.25
CA MET A 161 -6.03 -10.43 6.77
C MET A 161 -6.69 -11.82 6.75
N LYS A 162 -8.01 -11.92 6.49
CA LYS A 162 -8.67 -13.22 6.36
C LYS A 162 -8.25 -13.95 5.07
N ASP A 163 -7.74 -13.22 4.08
CA ASP A 163 -7.22 -13.79 2.85
C ASP A 163 -5.68 -13.82 2.89
N PRO A 164 -5.04 -15.01 2.93
CA PRO A 164 -3.59 -15.13 3.00
C PRO A 164 -2.89 -14.71 1.70
N ASN A 165 -3.63 -14.46 0.61
CA ASN A 165 -3.06 -14.01 -0.65
C ASN A 165 -2.85 -12.48 -0.72
N GLN A 166 -3.12 -11.76 0.37
CA GLN A 166 -3.02 -10.31 0.42
C GLN A 166 -1.71 -9.88 1.08
N GLN A 167 -0.79 -9.33 0.29
CA GLN A 167 0.46 -8.75 0.78
C GLN A 167 0.18 -7.37 1.39
N LEU A 168 0.58 -7.15 2.66
CA LEU A 168 0.45 -5.85 3.33
C LEU A 168 1.68 -4.97 3.07
N ALA A 169 1.47 -3.74 2.61
CA ALA A 169 2.52 -2.77 2.28
C ALA A 169 2.16 -1.36 2.79
N VAL A 170 3.16 -0.48 2.86
CA VAL A 170 3.05 0.86 3.47
C VAL A 170 2.63 1.92 2.46
N HIS A 171 1.65 2.77 2.82
CA HIS A 171 1.25 3.94 2.02
C HIS A 171 1.23 5.25 2.84
N THR A 172 2.18 5.40 3.77
CA THR A 172 2.26 6.51 4.74
C THR A 172 1.09 6.54 5.74
N TYR A 173 1.17 7.40 6.75
CA TYR A 173 0.19 7.42 7.83
C TYR A 173 -0.98 8.36 7.51
N THR A 174 -0.68 9.50 6.89
CA THR A 174 -1.64 10.57 6.61
C THR A 174 -1.74 10.94 5.12
N HIS A 175 -1.13 10.14 4.23
CA HIS A 175 -1.25 10.26 2.77
C HIS A 175 -0.74 11.62 2.24
N GLN A 176 0.49 11.98 2.60
CA GLN A 176 1.11 13.26 2.23
C GLN A 176 2.17 13.08 1.13
N ARG A 177 2.45 14.15 0.39
CA ARG A 177 3.56 14.20 -0.57
C ARG A 177 4.90 14.17 0.16
N MET A 178 5.60 13.05 0.07
CA MET A 178 6.77 12.77 0.91
C MET A 178 7.93 13.76 0.68
N THR A 179 8.14 14.24 -0.55
CA THR A 179 9.24 15.19 -0.83
C THR A 179 9.04 16.54 -0.14
N THR A 180 7.79 16.88 0.22
CA THR A 180 7.45 18.13 0.94
C THR A 180 7.71 18.07 2.44
N LEU A 181 7.97 16.87 2.97
CA LEU A 181 8.10 16.63 4.41
C LEU A 181 9.55 16.77 4.87
N THR A 182 9.76 17.20 6.12
CA THR A 182 11.07 17.07 6.76
C THR A 182 11.44 15.60 6.97
N ASN A 183 12.71 15.32 7.28
CA ASN A 183 13.17 13.96 7.53
C ASN A 183 12.40 13.30 8.69
N GLU A 184 12.16 14.04 9.78
CA GLU A 184 11.40 13.54 10.94
C GLU A 184 9.97 13.20 10.57
N GLN A 185 9.33 14.04 9.77
CA GLN A 185 7.95 13.81 9.31
C GLN A 185 7.89 12.58 8.40
N ALA A 186 8.82 12.45 7.45
CA ALA A 186 8.90 11.29 6.57
C ALA A 186 9.11 9.97 7.34
N VAL A 187 10.01 9.95 8.33
CA VAL A 187 10.21 8.78 9.20
C VAL A 187 8.95 8.49 10.01
N ALA A 188 8.27 9.51 10.54
CA ALA A 188 7.04 9.32 11.31
C ALA A 188 5.92 8.73 10.44
N GLU A 189 5.72 9.24 9.22
CA GLU A 189 4.70 8.79 8.27
C GLU A 189 4.86 7.30 7.92
N LEU A 190 6.08 6.88 7.60
CA LEU A 190 6.35 5.48 7.25
C LEU A 190 6.38 4.59 8.50
N GLY A 191 7.05 5.04 9.56
CA GLY A 191 7.26 4.27 10.79
C GLY A 191 5.96 3.97 11.53
N TRP A 192 5.05 4.94 11.69
CA TRP A 192 3.76 4.67 12.33
C TRP A 192 2.86 3.74 11.52
N THR A 193 2.98 3.77 10.19
CA THR A 193 2.27 2.84 9.31
C THR A 193 2.80 1.42 9.46
N MET A 194 4.12 1.24 9.51
CA MET A 194 4.74 -0.06 9.81
C MET A 194 4.34 -0.55 11.21
N GLN A 195 4.33 0.34 12.21
CA GLN A 195 3.99 0.01 13.58
C GLN A 195 2.56 -0.53 13.70
N VAL A 196 1.56 0.19 13.16
CA VAL A 196 0.16 -0.26 13.25
C VAL A 196 -0.07 -1.57 12.50
N ILE A 197 0.58 -1.77 11.34
CA ILE A 197 0.50 -3.04 10.60
C ILE A 197 1.11 -4.17 11.42
N LEU A 198 2.29 -3.98 12.01
CA LEU A 198 2.95 -4.97 12.86
C LEU A 198 2.10 -5.31 14.10
N ASP A 199 1.49 -4.31 14.73
CA ASP A 199 0.69 -4.48 15.94
C ASP A 199 -0.58 -5.27 15.69
N GLU A 200 -1.21 -5.12 14.51
CA GLU A 200 -2.43 -5.85 14.17
C GLU A 200 -2.17 -7.20 13.50
N SER A 201 -1.11 -7.34 12.69
CA SER A 201 -0.87 -8.54 11.87
C SER A 201 0.30 -9.42 12.34
N GLY A 202 1.26 -8.86 13.09
CA GLY A 202 2.54 -9.53 13.35
C GLY A 202 3.52 -9.50 12.16
N HIS A 203 3.14 -8.91 11.02
CA HIS A 203 3.98 -8.80 9.84
C HIS A 203 4.66 -7.42 9.76
N LEU A 204 5.93 -7.40 9.37
CA LEU A 204 6.69 -6.18 9.13
C LEU A 204 6.82 -5.94 7.61
N PRO A 205 6.10 -4.96 7.02
CA PRO A 205 6.18 -4.69 5.59
C PRO A 205 7.61 -4.45 5.10
N SER A 206 7.91 -4.89 3.88
CA SER A 206 9.20 -4.68 3.20
C SER A 206 9.10 -3.74 2.00
N MET A 207 7.89 -3.29 1.67
CA MET A 207 7.58 -2.48 0.50
C MET A 207 6.67 -1.32 0.87
N TRP A 208 6.81 -0.24 0.13
CA TRP A 208 5.98 0.95 0.29
C TRP A 208 5.75 1.63 -1.05
N ARG A 209 4.72 2.46 -1.10
CA ARG A 209 4.43 3.33 -2.25
C ARG A 209 4.21 4.74 -1.73
N GLY A 210 4.86 5.72 -2.35
CA GLY A 210 4.64 7.12 -2.01
C GLY A 210 3.28 7.60 -2.51
N PRO A 211 2.45 8.26 -1.67
CA PRO A 211 1.28 9.00 -2.13
C PRO A 211 1.64 9.88 -3.32
N TYR A 212 0.77 9.92 -4.33
CA TYR A 212 0.98 10.65 -5.58
C TYR A 212 2.19 10.20 -6.42
N GLY A 213 2.87 9.11 -6.05
CA GLY A 213 4.16 8.70 -6.63
C GLY A 213 5.33 9.55 -6.13
N ASP A 214 5.10 10.41 -5.15
CA ASP A 214 6.05 11.46 -4.77
C ASP A 214 7.22 10.93 -3.96
N ILE A 215 8.40 10.99 -4.56
CA ILE A 215 9.66 10.51 -3.98
C ILE A 215 10.87 11.24 -4.59
N ASP A 216 11.94 11.34 -3.81
CA ASP A 216 13.27 11.80 -4.19
C ASP A 216 14.34 10.90 -3.54
N ASN A 217 15.62 11.13 -3.83
CA ASN A 217 16.71 10.33 -3.27
C ASN A 217 16.82 10.41 -1.74
N ARG A 218 16.41 11.51 -1.12
CA ARG A 218 16.40 11.64 0.35
C ARG A 218 15.32 10.76 0.96
N ILE A 219 14.11 10.78 0.40
CA ILE A 219 13.01 9.93 0.84
C ILE A 219 13.30 8.45 0.57
N ARG A 220 13.92 8.10 -0.56
CA ARG A 220 14.43 6.73 -0.81
C ARG A 220 15.39 6.30 0.28
N ALA A 221 16.42 7.10 0.55
CA ALA A 221 17.40 6.78 1.58
C ALA A 221 16.75 6.61 2.96
N ILE A 222 15.80 7.48 3.35
CA ILE A 222 15.06 7.32 4.60
C ILE A 222 14.31 5.97 4.65
N ALA A 223 13.58 5.62 3.60
CA ALA A 223 12.82 4.38 3.53
C ALA A 223 13.73 3.14 3.55
N GLU A 224 14.82 3.17 2.78
CA GLU A 224 15.73 2.05 2.60
C GLU A 224 16.70 1.87 3.79
N GLU A 225 17.28 2.94 4.33
CA GLU A 225 18.31 2.89 5.39
C GLU A 225 17.71 2.75 6.79
N LEU A 226 16.58 3.43 7.05
CA LEU A 226 15.98 3.42 8.39
C LEU A 226 14.91 2.34 8.53
N LEU A 227 14.13 2.05 7.49
CA LEU A 227 12.90 1.25 7.61
C LEU A 227 12.90 -0.07 6.82
N GLY A 228 13.79 -0.23 5.85
CA GLY A 228 13.97 -1.45 5.07
C GLY A 228 12.88 -1.61 4.03
N LEU A 229 12.30 -0.49 3.61
CA LEU A 229 11.19 -0.44 2.68
C LEU A 229 11.71 -0.12 1.29
N ARG A 230 11.42 -1.01 0.33
CA ARG A 230 11.64 -0.74 -1.09
C ARG A 230 10.47 0.03 -1.69
N HIS A 231 10.77 1.08 -2.44
CA HIS A 231 9.73 1.87 -3.11
C HIS A 231 9.15 1.12 -4.31
N VAL A 232 7.82 1.21 -4.44
CA VAL A 232 7.04 0.62 -5.52
C VAL A 232 6.24 1.71 -6.22
N SER A 233 6.58 1.97 -7.49
CA SER A 233 5.83 2.81 -8.41
C SER A 233 4.89 1.96 -9.29
N TRP A 234 4.62 2.40 -10.51
CA TRP A 234 3.82 1.71 -11.52
C TRP A 234 4.24 2.17 -12.92
N ASN A 235 4.06 1.31 -13.92
CA ASN A 235 4.17 1.65 -15.34
C ASN A 235 2.79 1.77 -16.00
N TYR A 236 1.70 1.41 -15.30
CA TYR A 236 0.34 1.59 -15.75
C TYR A 236 -0.54 2.18 -14.65
N ASP A 237 -0.87 3.47 -14.79
CA ASP A 237 -1.85 4.16 -13.94
C ASP A 237 -3.26 3.82 -14.38
N GLY A 238 -4.03 3.10 -13.55
CA GLY A 238 -5.40 2.69 -13.84
C GLY A 238 -6.38 3.86 -14.02
N LYS A 239 -6.02 5.08 -13.61
CA LYS A 239 -6.86 6.31 -13.64
C LYS A 239 -8.26 6.09 -13.05
N ASP A 240 -8.43 5.09 -12.21
CA ASP A 240 -9.70 4.72 -11.61
C ASP A 240 -10.14 5.73 -10.56
N TRP A 241 -9.19 6.37 -9.88
CA TRP A 241 -9.40 7.54 -9.01
C TRP A 241 -10.08 8.72 -9.71
N CYS A 242 -9.98 8.81 -11.05
CA CYS A 242 -10.75 9.79 -11.82
C CYS A 242 -12.23 9.44 -11.93
N PHE A 243 -12.68 8.24 -11.55
CA PHE A 243 -14.11 7.93 -11.50
C PHE A 243 -14.76 8.72 -10.35
N GLY A 244 -15.18 9.95 -10.66
CA GLY A 244 -15.96 10.76 -9.74
C GLY A 244 -17.27 10.06 -9.35
N HIS A 245 -18.01 10.65 -8.42
CA HIS A 245 -19.29 10.11 -7.94
C HIS A 245 -20.42 10.13 -9.00
N SER A 246 -20.15 10.54 -10.24
CA SER A 246 -21.14 10.66 -11.31
C SER A 246 -21.06 9.52 -12.34
N ALA A 247 -22.20 9.22 -12.98
CA ALA A 247 -22.29 8.20 -14.02
C ALA A 247 -21.64 8.63 -15.36
N LYS A 248 -21.61 9.92 -15.68
CA LYS A 248 -21.28 10.45 -17.02
C LYS A 248 -19.89 11.12 -17.11
N HIS A 249 -19.39 11.70 -16.03
CA HIS A 249 -18.12 12.44 -16.01
C HIS A 249 -17.19 11.90 -14.93
N THR A 250 -15.91 11.90 -15.26
CA THR A 250 -14.82 11.70 -14.32
C THR A 250 -14.55 12.99 -13.54
N ALA A 251 -13.88 12.88 -12.40
CA ALA A 251 -13.35 14.02 -11.65
C ALA A 251 -12.15 14.70 -12.37
N CYS A 252 -11.69 14.13 -13.50
CA CYS A 252 -10.51 14.56 -14.25
C CYS A 252 -10.86 14.91 -15.72
N PRO A 253 -11.74 15.89 -16.00
CA PRO A 253 -12.19 16.17 -17.37
C PRO A 253 -11.06 16.64 -18.31
N GLY A 254 -9.94 17.14 -17.77
CA GLY A 254 -8.77 17.57 -18.53
C GLY A 254 -7.74 16.47 -18.85
N MET A 255 -7.91 15.24 -18.34
CA MET A 255 -6.94 14.17 -18.53
C MET A 255 -7.26 13.24 -19.71
N ASN A 256 -6.24 12.68 -20.35
CA ASN A 256 -6.40 11.61 -21.33
C ASN A 256 -5.31 10.53 -21.16
N PRO A 257 -5.65 9.28 -20.75
CA PRO A 257 -6.97 8.82 -20.32
C PRO A 257 -7.40 9.48 -19.00
N GLY A 258 -8.71 9.52 -18.73
CA GLY A 258 -9.24 10.09 -17.49
C GLY A 258 -10.38 11.07 -17.69
N ARG A 259 -10.65 11.54 -18.92
CA ARG A 259 -11.78 12.43 -19.25
C ARG A 259 -13.14 11.74 -19.23
N THR A 260 -13.18 10.44 -19.55
CA THR A 260 -14.40 9.62 -19.51
C THR A 260 -14.11 8.23 -18.98
N LYS A 261 -15.12 7.56 -18.40
CA LYS A 261 -14.99 6.14 -18.01
C LYS A 261 -14.59 5.26 -19.20
N GLN A 262 -15.03 5.59 -20.41
CA GLN A 262 -14.65 4.87 -21.61
C GLN A 262 -13.17 5.06 -21.97
N SER A 263 -12.61 6.26 -21.83
CA SER A 263 -11.18 6.50 -22.07
C SER A 263 -10.29 5.67 -21.15
N VAL A 264 -10.68 5.55 -19.88
CA VAL A 264 -9.95 4.73 -18.90
C VAL A 264 -10.08 3.23 -19.22
N ARG A 265 -11.29 2.76 -19.57
CA ARG A 265 -11.49 1.38 -20.04
C ARG A 265 -10.63 1.04 -21.26
N SER A 266 -10.65 1.88 -22.29
CA SER A 266 -9.88 1.65 -23.52
C SER A 266 -8.38 1.67 -23.27
N TYR A 267 -7.90 2.53 -22.37
CA TYR A 267 -6.51 2.53 -21.94
C TYR A 267 -6.13 1.21 -21.27
N MET A 268 -6.95 0.73 -20.32
CA MET A 268 -6.71 -0.53 -19.61
C MET A 268 -6.80 -1.77 -20.51
N ASP A 269 -7.77 -1.79 -21.43
CA ASP A 269 -7.88 -2.86 -22.43
C ASP A 269 -6.63 -2.91 -23.32
N LYS A 270 -6.10 -1.74 -23.71
CA LYS A 270 -4.85 -1.64 -24.49
C LYS A 270 -3.65 -2.10 -23.69
N ALA A 271 -3.54 -1.70 -22.42
CA ALA A 271 -2.46 -2.15 -21.53
C ALA A 271 -2.44 -3.67 -21.39
N LEU A 272 -3.60 -4.30 -21.18
CA LEU A 272 -3.71 -5.74 -20.93
C LEU A 272 -3.72 -6.60 -22.20
N SER A 273 -3.99 -6.03 -23.38
CA SER A 273 -3.86 -6.73 -24.67
C SER A 273 -2.52 -6.47 -25.38
N GLY A 274 -1.70 -5.58 -24.82
CA GLY A 274 -0.39 -5.19 -25.37
C GLY A 274 0.71 -6.24 -25.15
N PRO A 275 1.97 -5.85 -25.44
CA PRO A 275 3.13 -6.70 -25.22
C PRO A 275 3.23 -7.20 -23.77
N LYS A 276 3.69 -8.44 -23.61
CA LYS A 276 3.89 -9.07 -22.31
C LYS A 276 5.27 -8.82 -21.68
N SER A 277 6.04 -7.90 -22.25
CA SER A 277 7.38 -7.54 -21.78
C SER A 277 7.60 -6.03 -21.94
N PRO A 278 7.90 -5.29 -20.86
CA PRO A 278 7.79 -5.74 -19.47
C PRO A 278 6.31 -5.96 -19.07
N GLY A 279 6.08 -6.64 -17.94
CA GLY A 279 4.74 -6.82 -17.39
C GLY A 279 4.14 -5.52 -16.80
N PRO A 280 2.80 -5.38 -16.81
CA PRO A 280 2.12 -4.29 -16.13
C PRO A 280 2.23 -4.40 -14.60
N LEU A 281 2.67 -3.33 -13.96
CA LEU A 281 2.49 -3.07 -12.54
C LEU A 281 1.40 -2.01 -12.41
N MET A 282 0.23 -2.43 -11.93
CA MET A 282 -0.98 -1.63 -11.94
C MET A 282 -1.08 -0.74 -10.70
N LEU A 283 -1.41 0.54 -10.90
CA LEU A 283 -1.95 1.41 -9.86
C LEU A 283 -3.48 1.44 -9.97
N GLU A 284 -4.15 0.95 -8.95
CA GLU A 284 -5.61 1.03 -8.76
C GLU A 284 -5.91 1.31 -7.27
N HIS A 285 -7.16 1.65 -6.95
CA HIS A 285 -7.55 2.08 -5.62
C HIS A 285 -8.89 1.48 -5.19
N GLU A 286 -9.07 1.29 -3.89
CA GLU A 286 -10.32 0.79 -3.31
C GLU A 286 -11.25 1.91 -2.78
N LEU A 287 -11.21 3.08 -3.43
CA LEU A 287 -11.87 4.30 -2.98
C LEU A 287 -13.41 4.24 -3.02
N SER A 288 -13.98 3.45 -3.93
CA SER A 288 -15.43 3.36 -4.08
C SER A 288 -15.89 2.06 -4.73
N ASP A 289 -17.19 1.78 -4.68
CA ASP A 289 -17.82 0.72 -5.48
C ASP A 289 -17.56 0.84 -6.99
N THR A 290 -17.27 2.05 -7.47
CA THR A 290 -16.96 2.28 -8.88
C THR A 290 -15.54 1.86 -9.22
N THR A 291 -14.55 2.15 -8.37
CA THR A 291 -13.16 1.73 -8.58
C THR A 291 -13.00 0.23 -8.38
N VAL A 292 -13.58 -0.32 -7.31
CA VAL A 292 -13.63 -1.77 -7.08
C VAL A 292 -14.34 -2.48 -8.23
N GLY A 293 -15.51 -1.97 -8.64
CA GLY A 293 -16.24 -2.53 -9.77
C GLY A 293 -15.52 -2.41 -11.11
N PHE A 294 -14.62 -1.43 -11.27
CA PHE A 294 -13.77 -1.31 -12.45
C PHE A 294 -12.76 -2.45 -12.50
N PHE A 295 -12.06 -2.71 -11.40
CA PHE A 295 -11.17 -3.86 -11.30
C PHE A 295 -11.90 -5.16 -11.61
N GLU A 296 -13.05 -5.41 -10.96
CA GLU A 296 -13.84 -6.64 -11.13
C GLU A 296 -14.23 -6.91 -12.59
N ARG A 297 -14.71 -5.87 -13.30
CA ARG A 297 -15.36 -6.02 -14.62
C ARG A 297 -14.43 -5.76 -15.79
N HIS A 298 -13.34 -5.02 -15.58
CA HIS A 298 -12.41 -4.62 -16.62
C HIS A 298 -11.02 -5.18 -16.36
N THR A 299 -10.33 -4.75 -15.31
CA THR A 299 -8.93 -5.14 -15.07
C THR A 299 -8.78 -6.65 -14.91
N TRP A 300 -9.52 -7.26 -13.99
CA TRP A 300 -9.48 -8.72 -13.76
C TRP A 300 -9.90 -9.52 -14.98
N ARG A 301 -10.96 -9.07 -15.68
CA ARG A 301 -11.42 -9.70 -16.91
C ARG A 301 -10.35 -9.63 -18.01
N GLY A 302 -9.66 -8.50 -18.14
CA GLY A 302 -8.59 -8.29 -19.11
C GLY A 302 -7.37 -9.16 -18.81
N ILE A 303 -6.96 -9.25 -17.55
CA ILE A 303 -5.88 -10.14 -17.07
C ILE A 303 -6.19 -11.59 -17.50
N ARG A 304 -7.38 -12.08 -17.17
CA ARG A 304 -7.82 -13.45 -17.51
C ARG A 304 -7.93 -13.67 -19.02
N LYS A 305 -8.60 -12.76 -19.73
CA LYS A 305 -8.85 -12.89 -21.19
C LYS A 305 -7.55 -13.00 -21.97
N ASN A 306 -6.52 -12.26 -21.57
CA ASN A 306 -5.24 -12.23 -22.27
C ASN A 306 -4.22 -13.23 -21.69
N GLY A 307 -4.62 -14.08 -20.74
CA GLY A 307 -3.77 -15.15 -20.20
C GLY A 307 -2.51 -14.63 -19.49
N TRP A 308 -2.65 -13.57 -18.70
CA TRP A 308 -1.56 -13.08 -17.85
C TRP A 308 -1.38 -13.98 -16.63
N LYS A 309 -0.13 -14.17 -16.21
CA LYS A 309 0.15 -14.57 -14.82
C LYS A 309 -0.13 -13.35 -13.94
N HIS A 310 -0.58 -13.56 -12.72
CA HIS A 310 -0.80 -12.48 -11.77
C HIS A 310 -0.35 -12.91 -10.38
N ALA A 311 0.12 -11.95 -9.61
CA ALA A 311 0.47 -12.12 -8.21
C ALA A 311 0.54 -10.75 -7.53
N ASN A 312 0.65 -10.76 -6.20
CA ASN A 312 1.18 -9.60 -5.49
C ASN A 312 2.66 -9.35 -5.89
N ILE A 313 3.15 -8.18 -5.52
CA ILE A 313 4.43 -7.66 -5.98
C ILE A 313 5.62 -8.46 -5.42
N ALA A 314 5.58 -8.90 -4.17
CA ALA A 314 6.66 -9.72 -3.62
C ALA A 314 6.71 -11.11 -4.28
N GLU A 315 5.55 -11.75 -4.45
CA GLU A 315 5.43 -13.06 -5.09
C GLU A 315 5.89 -13.04 -6.55
N MET A 316 5.49 -12.05 -7.35
CA MET A 316 5.95 -11.97 -8.75
C MET A 316 7.47 -11.77 -8.85
N LEU A 317 8.08 -11.10 -7.86
CA LEU A 317 9.52 -10.86 -7.81
C LEU A 317 10.30 -12.01 -7.16
N GLY A 318 9.63 -13.01 -6.58
CA GLY A 318 10.28 -14.11 -5.88
C GLY A 318 11.02 -13.68 -4.60
N VAL A 319 10.53 -12.64 -3.92
CA VAL A 319 11.15 -12.12 -2.67
C VAL A 319 10.21 -12.31 -1.47
N PRO A 320 10.74 -12.31 -0.22
CA PRO A 320 9.90 -12.35 0.97
C PRO A 320 8.91 -11.18 1.01
N TRP A 321 7.68 -11.44 1.46
CA TRP A 321 6.65 -10.39 1.58
C TRP A 321 6.97 -9.42 2.71
N TYR A 322 7.53 -9.94 3.81
CA TYR A 322 7.76 -9.23 5.05
C TYR A 322 9.22 -9.36 5.48
N ALA A 323 9.75 -8.34 6.14
CA ALA A 323 11.13 -8.32 6.61
C ALA A 323 11.37 -9.27 7.78
N ASN A 324 10.32 -9.69 8.49
CA ASN A 324 10.40 -10.57 9.66
C ASN A 324 9.98 -12.02 9.37
N VAL A 325 9.95 -12.44 8.11
CA VAL A 325 9.70 -13.83 7.70
C VAL A 325 10.80 -14.32 6.76
N THR A 326 11.21 -15.59 6.88
CA THR A 326 12.19 -16.19 5.95
C THR A 326 11.52 -16.54 4.62
N ALA A 327 12.31 -16.64 3.54
CA ALA A 327 11.87 -16.76 2.14
C ALA A 327 10.94 -17.95 1.80
N ASN A 328 10.66 -18.87 2.75
CA ASN A 328 9.78 -20.02 2.58
C ASN A 328 8.54 -20.01 3.50
N ALA A 329 8.28 -18.92 4.24
CA ALA A 329 7.06 -18.76 5.01
C ALA A 329 6.01 -18.01 4.18
N THR A 330 5.26 -18.74 3.35
CA THR A 330 3.90 -18.31 2.96
C THR A 330 3.12 -18.00 4.26
N PRO A 331 2.15 -17.06 4.29
CA PRO A 331 1.51 -16.67 5.55
C PRO A 331 0.81 -17.86 6.20
N ALA A 332 1.50 -18.51 7.12
CA ALA A 332 0.91 -19.53 7.95
C ALA A 332 -0.12 -18.81 8.81
N ALA A 333 -1.38 -19.15 8.59
CA ALA A 333 -2.46 -18.99 9.53
C ALA A 333 -2.03 -19.57 10.89
N ASN A 334 -1.36 -18.77 11.71
CA ASN A 334 -1.01 -19.09 13.09
C ASN A 334 -1.05 -17.81 13.94
N ALA A 335 -2.23 -17.18 13.93
CA ALA A 335 -2.69 -16.34 15.02
C ALA A 335 -3.87 -17.04 15.72
N THR A 336 -3.76 -18.34 16.00
CA THR A 336 -4.63 -18.98 16.98
C THR A 336 -4.05 -18.65 18.35
N ALA A 337 -4.60 -17.63 19.00
CA ALA A 337 -4.38 -17.39 20.41
C ALA A 337 -4.69 -18.68 21.18
N THR A 338 -3.68 -19.28 21.80
CA THR A 338 -3.85 -20.38 22.76
C THR A 338 -4.57 -19.83 23.99
N ALA A 339 -5.90 -19.84 23.96
CA ALA A 339 -6.70 -19.76 25.18
C ALA A 339 -6.77 -21.16 25.78
N ASN A 340 -5.88 -21.44 26.75
CA ASN A 340 -6.05 -22.56 27.66
C ASN A 340 -7.27 -22.30 28.52
N GLY A 341 -8.39 -22.94 28.16
CA GLY A 341 -9.63 -22.95 28.92
C GLY A 341 -10.31 -24.29 28.74
N THR A 342 -9.95 -25.27 29.57
CA THR A 342 -10.66 -26.54 29.70
C THR A 342 -12.14 -26.29 29.99
N VAL A 343 -13.01 -26.60 29.04
CA VAL A 343 -14.46 -26.71 29.29
C VAL A 343 -14.88 -28.16 29.06
N SER A 344 -15.08 -28.86 30.17
CA SER A 344 -15.67 -30.18 30.25
C SER A 344 -17.13 -30.13 29.79
N HIS A 345 -17.47 -30.86 28.73
CA HIS A 345 -18.85 -31.13 28.36
C HIS A 345 -19.57 -31.94 29.45
N LYS A 346 -20.60 -31.38 30.08
CA LYS A 346 -21.65 -32.14 30.75
C LYS A 346 -23.00 -31.86 30.10
N ASN A 347 -23.47 -32.87 29.40
CA ASN A 347 -24.80 -32.98 28.83
C ASN A 347 -25.82 -33.21 29.96
N LYS A 348 -26.80 -32.32 30.15
CA LYS A 348 -28.02 -32.61 30.93
C LYS A 348 -29.24 -32.00 30.27
N GLY A 349 -30.22 -32.86 30.00
CA GLY A 349 -31.39 -32.56 29.20
C GLY A 349 -32.52 -31.82 29.93
N ARG A 350 -33.42 -31.32 29.08
CA ARG A 350 -34.88 -31.13 29.23
C ARG A 350 -35.44 -30.83 30.63
N LYS A 351 -36.13 -29.68 30.74
CA LYS A 351 -37.53 -29.61 31.20
C LYS A 351 -38.23 -28.34 30.69
N LYS A 352 -39.45 -28.56 30.16
CA LYS A 352 -40.42 -27.55 29.72
C LYS A 352 -41.01 -26.78 30.92
N LYS A 353 -41.37 -25.51 30.73
CA LYS A 353 -42.60 -24.91 31.30
C LYS A 353 -43.12 -23.77 30.39
N LYS A 354 -44.44 -23.77 30.20
CA LYS A 354 -45.26 -22.81 29.45
C LYS A 354 -45.72 -21.66 30.38
N HIS A 355 -45.90 -20.46 29.83
CA HIS A 355 -47.01 -19.49 30.02
C HIS A 355 -46.62 -18.18 29.30
N SER A 356 -47.27 -17.76 28.21
CA SER A 356 -48.60 -17.15 28.02
C SER A 356 -48.68 -15.65 28.34
N GLY A 357 -49.00 -14.86 27.30
CA GLY A 357 -49.80 -13.64 27.42
C GLY A 357 -49.07 -12.30 27.26
N GLY A 358 -49.58 -11.46 26.35
CA GLY A 358 -49.50 -10.00 26.48
C GLY A 358 -48.86 -9.25 25.31
N SER A 359 -49.70 -8.80 24.37
CA SER A 359 -49.41 -7.70 23.43
C SER A 359 -50.02 -6.40 23.95
N LYS A 360 -49.30 -5.29 23.74
CA LYS A 360 -49.62 -3.83 23.75
C LYS A 360 -48.35 -3.13 24.24
N GLY A 361 -47.81 -2.06 23.68
CA GLY A 361 -48.31 -0.90 22.94
C GLY A 361 -47.18 0.14 23.07
N GLY A 362 -46.98 0.99 22.05
CA GLY A 362 -45.89 1.95 22.02
C GLY A 362 -45.97 3.04 23.09
N ASP A 363 -44.84 3.68 23.36
CA ASP A 363 -44.68 5.13 23.14
C ASP A 363 -43.22 5.57 23.34
N ASP A 364 -42.95 6.72 22.74
CA ASP A 364 -41.68 7.35 22.42
C ASP A 364 -40.76 7.67 23.60
N ALA A 365 -39.44 7.53 23.36
CA ALA A 365 -38.43 8.32 24.03
C ALA A 365 -37.27 8.62 23.07
N ALA A 366 -37.26 9.84 22.55
CA ALA A 366 -36.18 10.43 21.77
C ALA A 366 -34.87 10.44 22.58
N SER A 367 -33.84 9.76 22.08
CA SER A 367 -32.46 9.92 22.53
C SER A 367 -31.64 10.55 21.41
N LYS A 368 -31.22 11.79 21.64
CA LYS A 368 -30.27 12.54 20.82
C LYS A 368 -28.95 11.78 20.76
N THR A 369 -28.71 11.08 19.66
CA THR A 369 -27.39 10.53 19.34
C THR A 369 -26.59 11.57 18.58
N GLY A 370 -25.45 11.96 19.17
CA GLY A 370 -24.48 12.84 18.54
C GLY A 370 -23.99 12.24 17.23
N ARG A 371 -24.04 13.03 16.15
CA ARG A 371 -23.42 12.70 14.87
C ARG A 371 -21.93 12.42 15.11
N ARG A 372 -21.55 11.15 14.93
CA ARG A 372 -20.16 10.76 14.73
C ARG A 372 -19.73 11.38 13.40
N ILE A 373 -18.88 12.40 13.48
CA ILE A 373 -18.28 13.05 12.31
C ILE A 373 -17.39 12.00 11.66
N LEU A 374 -17.81 11.48 10.51
CA LEU A 374 -16.94 10.68 9.63
C LEU A 374 -15.86 11.63 9.08
N PRO A 375 -14.59 11.20 8.98
CA PRO A 375 -13.58 12.00 8.28
C PRO A 375 -14.05 12.25 6.84
N GLU A 376 -13.86 13.48 6.36
CA GLU A 376 -14.23 13.85 5.01
C GLU A 376 -13.46 12.98 3.99
N PRO A 377 -14.10 12.60 2.86
CA PRO A 377 -13.42 11.87 1.80
C PRO A 377 -12.20 12.66 1.32
N LEU A 378 -11.08 11.95 1.13
CA LEU A 378 -9.86 12.50 0.54
C LEU A 378 -10.23 13.25 -0.76
N GLY A 379 -9.91 14.54 -0.81
CA GLY A 379 -10.22 15.39 -1.96
C GLY A 379 -9.59 14.88 -3.26
N PRO A 380 -10.06 15.33 -4.43
CA PRO A 380 -9.58 14.86 -5.72
C PRO A 380 -8.07 15.11 -5.86
N LEU A 381 -7.33 14.06 -6.27
CA LEU A 381 -5.90 14.16 -6.58
C LEU A 381 -5.70 15.18 -7.73
N PRO A 382 -4.72 16.10 -7.64
CA PRO A 382 -4.45 17.06 -8.70
C PRO A 382 -3.92 16.36 -9.96
N THR A 383 -4.05 17.04 -11.10
CA THR A 383 -3.80 16.43 -12.39
C THR A 383 -2.32 16.12 -12.63
N GLN A 384 -2.00 14.84 -12.84
CA GLN A 384 -0.70 14.35 -13.30
C GLN A 384 -0.34 14.99 -14.66
N PRO A 385 0.85 15.59 -14.84
CA PRO A 385 1.37 15.92 -16.16
C PRO A 385 1.65 14.62 -16.94
N VAL A 386 1.38 14.68 -18.25
CA VAL A 386 1.43 13.56 -19.21
C VAL A 386 2.85 13.23 -19.62
#